data_AF-A0A2H0SVV5-F1
#
_entry.id   AF-A0A2H0SVV5-F1
#
_cell.length_a   1.000
_cell.length_b   1.000
_cell.length_c   1.000
_cell.angle_alpha   90.00
_cell.angle_beta   90.00
_cell.angle_gamma   90.00
#
_symmetry.space_group_name_H-M   'P 1'
#
loop_
_entity.id
_entity.type
_entity.pdbx_description
1 polymer ?
#
loop_
_entity_poly.entity_id
_entity_poly.type
_entity_poly.pdbx_seq_one_letter_code
_entity_poly.pdbx_strand_id
1 'polypeptide(L)'
;MKNPPWFSLLINEEARAVIIELFQSQDQSAAINTLNAILQNAATAVLIQELPKESSEFVLKLISSNDYSGLQKWLQQQPEEIKISLRERLDRTLLELQSQLVGR
;
A
#
# COMPACT_ATOMS: atom_id res chain seq x y z
N MET A 1 6.21 12.26 -6.37
CA MET A 1 4.76 12.33 -6.03
C MET A 1 4.60 12.04 -4.55
N LYS A 2 3.67 12.69 -3.85
CA LYS A 2 3.38 12.40 -2.43
C LYS A 2 2.70 11.03 -2.31
N ASN A 3 2.98 10.29 -1.24
CA ASN A 3 2.33 9.01 -0.96
C ASN A 3 0.80 9.20 -0.94
N PRO A 4 0.01 8.25 -1.46
CA PRO A 4 -1.41 8.20 -1.18
C PRO A 4 -1.64 8.30 0.34
N PRO A 5 -2.42 9.29 0.82
CA PRO A 5 -2.53 9.62 2.26
C PRO A 5 -2.94 8.46 3.17
N TRP A 6 -3.63 7.46 2.62
CA TRP A 6 -4.10 6.30 3.37
C TRP A 6 -2.99 5.27 3.66
N PHE A 7 -1.89 5.27 2.89
CA PHE A 7 -0.75 4.38 3.17
C PHE A 7 -0.08 4.72 4.50
N SER A 8 -0.02 6.00 4.85
CA SER A 8 0.58 6.46 6.11
C SER A 8 -0.13 5.93 7.36
N LEU A 9 -1.35 5.39 7.22
CA LEU A 9 -2.07 4.73 8.31
C LEU A 9 -1.64 3.27 8.54
N LEU A 10 -0.96 2.66 7.57
CA LEU A 10 -0.76 1.21 7.52
C LEU A 10 0.70 0.80 7.28
N ILE A 11 1.46 1.52 6.45
CA ILE A 11 2.78 1.04 6.05
C ILE A 11 3.86 1.38 7.09
N ASN A 12 4.86 0.51 7.18
CA ASN A 12 6.14 0.87 7.76
C ASN A 12 6.92 1.80 6.80
N GLU A 13 6.87 3.11 7.07
CA GLU A 13 7.56 4.13 6.24
C GLU A 13 9.09 3.99 6.30
N GLU A 14 9.67 3.45 7.39
CA GLU A 14 11.11 3.22 7.49
C GLU A 14 11.57 2.10 6.54
N ALA A 15 10.87 0.97 6.55
CA ALA A 15 11.14 -0.14 5.65
C ALA A 15 11.01 0.29 4.17
N ARG A 16 10.01 1.13 3.89
CA ARG A 16 9.84 1.74 2.57
C ARG A 16 10.98 2.67 2.19
N ALA A 17 11.44 3.53 3.10
CA ALA A 17 12.55 4.43 2.85
C ALA A 17 13.83 3.66 2.53
N VAL A 18 14.14 2.61 3.28
CA VAL A 18 15.29 1.73 3.03
C VAL A 18 15.24 1.13 1.62
N ILE A 19 14.08 0.66 1.16
CA ILE A 19 13.93 0.14 -0.20
C ILE A 19 14.23 1.21 -1.25
N ILE A 20 13.76 2.45 -1.05
CA ILE A 20 14.01 3.56 -1.98
C ILE A 20 15.50 3.91 -2.02
N GLU A 21 16.19 3.85 -0.88
CA GLU A 21 17.64 4.10 -0.77
C GLU A 21 18.50 3.07 -1.49
N LEU A 22 17.96 1.87 -1.78
CA LEU A 22 18.66 0.87 -2.62
C LEU A 22 18.77 1.30 -4.09
N PHE A 23 18.02 2.31 -4.53
CA PHE A 23 18.07 2.83 -5.89
C PHE A 23 18.98 4.06 -5.99
N GLN A 24 19.65 4.22 -7.14
CA GLN A 24 20.43 5.42 -7.45
C GLN A 24 19.53 6.67 -7.40
N SER A 25 20.06 7.81 -6.96
CA SER A 25 19.28 9.05 -6.75
C SER A 25 18.47 9.48 -7.98
N GLN A 26 18.99 9.25 -9.18
CA GLN A 26 18.31 9.55 -10.45
C GLN A 26 17.06 8.68 -10.71
N ASP A 27 17.01 7.47 -10.15
CA ASP A 27 15.94 6.49 -10.36
C ASP A 27 14.93 6.46 -9.20
N GLN A 28 15.24 7.09 -8.06
CA GLN A 28 14.39 7.05 -6.85
C GLN A 28 12.95 7.50 -7.11
N SER A 29 12.73 8.51 -7.96
CA SER A 29 11.38 8.96 -8.31
C SER A 29 10.56 7.86 -9.03
N ALA A 30 11.19 7.15 -9.97
CA ALA A 30 10.56 6.03 -10.68
C ALA A 30 10.35 4.82 -9.75
N ALA A 31 11.33 4.55 -8.88
CA ALA A 31 11.22 3.51 -7.86
C ALA A 31 10.06 3.78 -6.89
N ILE A 32 9.90 5.01 -6.43
CA ILE A 32 8.76 5.44 -5.57
C ILE A 32 7.42 5.16 -6.25
N ASN A 33 7.27 5.54 -7.52
CA ASN A 33 6.02 5.33 -8.24
C ASN A 33 5.71 3.84 -8.41
N THR A 34 6.72 3.04 -8.76
CA THR A 34 6.59 1.59 -8.91
C THR A 34 6.24 0.93 -7.58
N LEU A 35 6.92 1.30 -6.50
CA LEU A 35 6.69 0.78 -5.16
C LEU A 35 5.27 1.10 -4.68
N ASN A 36 4.82 2.35 -4.85
CA ASN A 36 3.46 2.74 -4.50
C ASN A 36 2.41 1.94 -5.28
N ALA A 37 2.64 1.68 -6.58
CA ALA A 37 1.73 0.86 -7.38
C ALA A 37 1.67 -0.60 -6.89
N ILE A 38 2.81 -1.19 -6.54
CA ILE A 38 2.87 -2.56 -6.01
C ILE A 38 2.13 -2.65 -4.66
N LEU A 39 2.40 -1.72 -3.74
CA LEU A 39 1.73 -1.66 -2.44
C LEU A 39 0.22 -1.44 -2.58
N GLN A 40 -0.19 -0.61 -3.55
CA GLN A 40 -1.61 -0.36 -3.81
C GLN A 40 -2.31 -1.62 -4.30
N ASN A 41 -1.68 -2.36 -5.21
CA ASN A 41 -2.21 -3.63 -5.68
C ASN A 41 -2.30 -4.68 -4.55
N ALA A 42 -1.28 -4.76 -3.69
CA ALA A 42 -1.27 -5.68 -2.56
C ALA A 42 -2.38 -5.38 -1.54
N ALA A 43 -2.56 -4.10 -1.18
CA ALA A 43 -3.66 -3.68 -0.32
C ALA A 43 -5.02 -3.92 -0.96
N THR A 44 -5.17 -3.60 -2.25
CA THR A 44 -6.42 -3.83 -2.99
C THR A 44 -6.81 -5.31 -2.97
N ALA A 45 -5.85 -6.22 -3.13
CA ALA A 45 -6.10 -7.66 -3.07
C ALA A 45 -6.69 -8.08 -1.71
N VAL A 46 -6.13 -7.59 -0.60
CA VAL A 46 -6.65 -7.87 0.76
C VAL A 46 -8.04 -7.28 0.94
N LEU A 47 -8.25 -6.03 0.52
CA LEU A 47 -9.56 -5.38 0.61
C LEU A 47 -10.62 -6.16 -0.19
N ILE A 48 -10.27 -6.75 -1.33
CA ILE A 48 -11.22 -7.58 -2.09
C ILE A 48 -11.48 -8.93 -1.39
N GLN A 49 -10.47 -9.53 -0.78
CA GLN A 49 -10.55 -10.87 -0.18
C GLN A 49 -11.24 -10.88 1.18
N GLU A 50 -10.94 -9.90 2.02
CA GLU A 50 -11.39 -9.85 3.41
C GLU A 50 -12.74 -9.13 3.58
N LEU A 51 -13.17 -8.36 2.57
CA LEU A 51 -14.42 -7.60 2.65
C LEU A 51 -15.60 -8.35 2.02
N PRO A 52 -16.81 -8.17 2.58
CA PRO A 52 -18.05 -8.48 1.86
C PRO A 52 -18.09 -7.77 0.50
N LYS A 53 -18.72 -8.41 -0.49
CA LYS A 53 -18.77 -7.95 -1.90
C LYS A 53 -19.16 -6.48 -2.05
N GLU A 54 -20.15 -6.00 -1.31
CA GLU A 54 -20.61 -4.60 -1.36
C GLU A 54 -19.53 -3.61 -0.88
N SER A 55 -18.77 -4.00 0.14
CA SER A 55 -17.68 -3.19 0.69
C SER A 55 -16.47 -3.20 -0.24
N SER A 56 -16.15 -4.33 -0.87
CA SER A 56 -15.06 -4.41 -1.84
C SER A 56 -15.37 -3.62 -3.12
N GLU A 57 -16.60 -3.64 -3.63
CA GLU A 57 -17.03 -2.80 -4.77
C GLU A 57 -16.94 -1.31 -4.45
N PHE A 58 -17.34 -0.90 -3.25
CA PHE A 58 -17.22 0.50 -2.80
C PHE A 58 -15.76 0.94 -2.75
N VAL A 59 -14.89 0.14 -2.13
CA VAL A 59 -13.45 0.41 -2.03
C VAL A 59 -12.79 0.47 -3.41
N LEU A 60 -13.13 -0.47 -4.30
CA LEU A 60 -12.65 -0.47 -5.68
C LEU A 60 -13.03 0.82 -6.41
N LYS A 61 -14.26 1.30 -6.23
CA LYS A 61 -14.72 2.56 -6.82
C LYS A 61 -13.91 3.75 -6.31
N LEU A 62 -13.59 3.80 -5.02
CA LEU A 62 -12.74 4.85 -4.45
C LEU A 62 -11.33 4.82 -5.06
N ILE A 63 -10.74 3.62 -5.18
CA ILE A 63 -9.42 3.41 -5.78
C ILE A 63 -9.41 3.84 -7.25
N SER A 64 -10.37 3.37 -8.06
CA SER A 64 -10.46 3.71 -9.48
C SER A 64 -10.72 5.20 -9.72
N SER A 65 -11.37 5.88 -8.77
CA SER A 65 -11.65 7.33 -8.83
C SER A 65 -10.51 8.18 -8.27
N ASN A 66 -9.41 7.58 -7.81
CA ASN A 66 -8.34 8.24 -7.05
C ASN A 66 -8.83 9.01 -5.82
N ASP A 67 -9.96 8.60 -5.21
CA ASP A 67 -10.49 9.22 -4.01
C ASP A 67 -9.79 8.66 -2.76
N TYR A 68 -8.52 9.04 -2.60
CA TYR A 68 -7.69 8.62 -1.49
C TYR A 68 -8.17 9.17 -0.14
N SER A 69 -8.84 10.33 -0.13
CA SER A 69 -9.43 10.92 1.07
C SER A 69 -10.64 10.11 1.54
N GLY A 70 -11.51 9.69 0.61
CA GLY A 70 -12.62 8.78 0.89
C GLY A 70 -12.12 7.42 1.38
N LEU A 71 -11.10 6.86 0.73
CA LEU A 71 -10.50 5.58 1.14
C LEU A 71 -9.90 5.66 2.54
N GLN A 72 -9.20 6.75 2.87
CA GLN A 72 -8.63 6.97 4.20
C GLN A 72 -9.71 7.02 5.28
N LYS A 73 -10.80 7.77 5.06
CA LYS A 73 -11.93 7.87 6.00
C LYS A 73 -12.62 6.53 6.19
N TRP A 74 -12.87 5.82 5.08
CA TRP A 74 -13.49 4.50 5.13
C TRP A 74 -12.62 3.51 5.91
N LEU A 75 -11.30 3.50 5.66
CA LEU A 75 -10.34 2.64 6.34
C LEU A 75 -10.29 2.91 7.85
N GLN A 76 -10.37 4.19 8.27
CA GLN A 76 -10.41 4.55 9.69
C GLN A 76 -11.61 3.97 10.43
N GLN A 77 -12.75 3.81 9.74
CA GLN A 77 -13.99 3.24 10.28
C GLN A 77 -13.99 1.71 10.30
N GLN A 78 -13.00 1.05 9.69
CA GLN A 78 -12.93 -0.40 9.68
C GLN A 78 -12.51 -0.99 11.03
N PRO A 79 -12.93 -2.24 11.32
CA PRO A 79 -12.42 -3.03 12.42
C PRO A 79 -10.89 -3.14 12.40
N GLU A 80 -10.29 -3.33 13.58
CA GLU A 80 -8.83 -3.42 13.70
C GLU A 80 -8.28 -4.67 13.00
N GLU A 81 -9.05 -5.75 12.91
CA GLU A 81 -8.67 -6.98 12.20
C GLU A 81 -8.36 -6.73 10.72
N ILE A 82 -9.16 -5.87 10.06
CA ILE A 82 -8.96 -5.50 8.66
C ILE A 82 -7.69 -4.65 8.53
N LYS A 83 -7.49 -3.71 9.46
CA LYS A 83 -6.30 -2.86 9.49
C LYS A 83 -5.04 -3.71 9.71
N ILE A 84 -5.06 -4.66 10.64
CA ILE A 84 -3.97 -5.60 10.90
C ILE A 84 -3.65 -6.40 9.64
N SER A 85 -4.66 -7.03 9.02
CA SER A 85 -4.47 -7.82 7.80
C SER A 85 -3.84 -7.00 6.66
N LEU A 86 -4.25 -5.74 6.53
CA LEU A 86 -3.64 -4.82 5.56
C LEU A 86 -2.19 -4.47 5.90
N ARG A 87 -1.89 -4.17 7.17
CA ARG A 87 -0.51 -3.90 7.63
C ARG A 87 0.39 -5.10 7.36
N GLU A 88 -0.02 -6.29 7.79
CA GLU A 88 0.75 -7.52 7.59
C GLU A 88 1.01 -7.80 6.11
N ARG A 89 0.01 -7.60 5.25
CA ARG A 89 0.22 -7.77 3.81
C ARG A 89 1.22 -6.75 3.25
N LEU A 90 1.10 -5.49 3.64
CA LEU A 90 1.97 -4.42 3.15
C LEU A 90 3.40 -4.62 3.63
N ASP A 91 3.59 -4.97 4.90
CA ASP A 91 4.90 -5.27 5.47
C ASP A 91 5.54 -6.49 4.80
N ARG A 92 4.79 -7.56 4.58
CA ARG A 92 5.27 -8.73 3.82
C ARG A 92 5.68 -8.34 2.40
N THR A 93 4.90 -7.49 1.73
CA THR A 93 5.21 -7.00 0.38
C THR A 93 6.52 -6.19 0.38
N LEU A 94 6.72 -5.32 1.38
CA LEU A 94 7.96 -4.57 1.54
C LEU A 94 9.16 -5.50 1.74
N LEU A 95 9.04 -6.50 2.63
CA LEU A 95 10.10 -7.49 2.87
C LEU A 95 10.44 -8.29 1.62
N GLU A 96 9.44 -8.75 0.87
CA GLU A 96 9.62 -9.47 -0.40
C GLU A 96 10.36 -8.61 -1.43
N LEU A 97 9.98 -7.33 -1.56
CA LEU A 97 10.65 -6.39 -2.47
C LEU A 97 12.09 -6.11 -2.03
N GLN A 98 12.32 -5.88 -0.74
CA GLN A 98 13.67 -5.66 -0.21
C GLN A 98 14.57 -6.88 -0.49
N SER A 99 14.08 -8.09 -0.23
CA SER A 99 14.82 -9.32 -0.50
C SER A 99 15.15 -9.48 -1.99
N GLN A 100 14.22 -9.15 -2.89
CA GLN A 100 14.44 -9.22 -4.33
C GLN A 100 15.46 -8.20 -4.84
N LEU A 101 15.60 -7.05 -4.17
CA LEU A 101 16.54 -6.01 -4.56
C LEU A 101 17.94 -6.28 -4.01
N VAL A 102 18.06 -6.79 -2.79
CA VAL A 102 19.36 -7.16 -2.17
C VAL A 102 19.95 -8.44 -2.77
N GLY A 103 19.10 -9.34 -3.27
CA GLY A 103 19.54 -10.57 -3.95
C GLY A 103 20.01 -10.39 -5.40
N ARG A 104 20.08 -9.15 -5.91
CA ARG A 104 20.59 -8.82 -7.25
C ARG A 104 22.03 -8.34 -7.17
#